data_AF-A0A9X4AK64-F1
#
_entry.id   AF-A0A9X4AK64-F1
#
_cell.length_a   1.000
_cell.length_b   1.000
_cell.length_c   1.000
_cell.angle_alpha   90.00
_cell.angle_beta   90.00
_cell.angle_gamma   90.00
#
_symmetry.space_group_name_H-M   'P 1'
#
loop_
_entity.id
_entity.type
_entity.pdbx_description
1 polymer ?
#
loop_
_entity_poly.entity_id
_entity_poly.type
_entity_poly.pdbx_seq_one_letter_code
_entity_poly.pdbx_strand_id
1 'polypeptide(L)' 'MNHEKDYDRDFDREDHLSSDHLRHILQSSHDIEVKLMREYLIAADRIHDNPELKERLKNFAEGNAKRTDQLLDELKNYQ' A
#
# COMPACT_ATOMS: atom_id res chain seq x y z
N MET A 1 14.12 11.22 50.57
CA MET A 1 15.15 10.87 49.57
C MET A 1 15.36 9.36 49.62
N ASN A 2 14.87 8.63 48.62
CA ASN A 2 15.65 7.68 47.83
C ASN A 2 14.72 7.02 46.80
N HIS A 3 14.94 7.43 45.55
CA HIS A 3 14.52 6.73 44.35
C HIS A 3 15.19 5.35 44.34
N GLU A 4 14.41 4.28 44.36
CA GLU A 4 14.89 2.99 43.84
C GLU A 4 13.90 2.50 42.79
N LYS A 5 14.04 3.18 41.64
CA LYS A 5 14.08 2.61 40.31
C LYS A 5 12.92 1.68 40.00
N ASP A 6 11.89 2.29 39.43
CA ASP A 6 11.04 1.71 38.41
C ASP A 6 11.93 0.89 37.47
N TYR A 7 11.89 -0.43 37.64
CA TYR A 7 12.28 -1.34 36.59
C TYR A 7 11.15 -1.28 35.57
N ASP A 8 11.10 -0.18 34.82
CA ASP A 8 10.51 -0.12 33.49
C ASP A 8 11.33 -1.11 32.66
N ARG A 9 10.93 -2.37 32.81
CA ARG A 9 11.39 -3.52 32.07
C ARG A 9 10.74 -3.43 30.69
N ASP A 10 11.01 -2.34 30.00
CA ASP A 10 10.79 -2.18 28.56
C ASP A 10 11.88 -2.96 27.83
N PHE A 11 11.93 -4.26 28.13
CA PHE A 11 12.65 -5.22 27.31
C PHE A 11 11.78 -5.46 26.07
N ASP A 12 12.36 -5.12 24.92
CA ASP A 12 12.12 -5.76 23.63
C ASP A 12 10.72 -5.61 23.01
N ARG A 13 10.38 -4.38 22.58
CA ARG A 13 9.49 -4.18 21.43
C ARG A 13 10.24 -3.62 20.22
N GLU A 14 11.40 -4.19 19.87
CA GLU A 14 12.06 -3.87 18.60
C GLU A 14 11.32 -4.46 17.37
N ASP A 15 10.30 -5.30 17.59
CA ASP A 15 9.55 -6.01 16.53
C ASP A 15 8.18 -5.39 16.19
N HIS A 16 7.83 -4.25 16.79
CA HIS A 16 6.56 -3.57 16.50
C HIS A 16 6.76 -2.51 15.41
N LEU A 17 6.18 -2.75 14.22
CA LEU A 17 6.01 -1.69 13.23
C LEU A 17 5.27 -0.51 13.87
N SER A 18 5.90 0.66 13.90
CA SER A 18 5.22 1.87 14.34
C SER A 18 4.07 2.22 13.40
N SER A 19 3.04 2.89 13.91
CA SER A 19 1.91 3.35 13.10
C SER A 19 2.36 4.25 11.94
N ASP A 20 3.41 5.05 12.13
CA ASP A 20 3.99 5.89 11.08
C ASP A 20 4.67 5.06 9.99
N HIS A 21 5.37 3.99 10.37
CA HIS A 21 6.00 3.09 9.42
C HIS A 21 4.95 2.31 8.60
N LEU A 22 3.89 1.84 9.26
CA LEU A 22 2.72 1.22 8.62
C LEU A 22 2.06 2.17 7.62
N ARG A 23 1.80 3.42 8.05
CA ARG A 23 1.25 4.48 7.18
C ARG A 23 2.14 4.71 5.95
N HIS A 24 3.46 4.75 6.12
CA HIS A 24 4.38 4.94 5.01
C HIS A 24 4.33 3.78 4.01
N ILE A 25 4.28 2.53 4.49
CA ILE A 25 4.14 1.35 3.63
C ILE A 25 2.82 1.39 2.85
N LEU A 26 1.71 1.70 3.52
CA LEU A 26 0.39 1.76 2.89
C LEU A 26 0.31 2.87 1.85
N GLN A 27 0.87 4.05 2.14
CA GLN A 27 0.94 5.16 1.19
C GLN A 27 1.81 4.83 -0.02
N SER A 28 2.99 4.25 0.21
CA SER A 28 3.88 3.81 -0.87
C SER A 28 3.21 2.75 -1.76
N SER A 29 2.52 1.79 -1.15
CA SER A 29 1.76 0.77 -1.89
C SER A 29 0.63 1.40 -2.71
N HIS A 30 -0.11 2.36 -2.13
CA HIS A 30 -1.18 3.07 -2.83
C HIS A 30 -0.63 3.78 -4.08
N ASP A 31 0.50 4.46 -3.96
CA ASP A 31 1.09 5.20 -5.08
C ASP A 31 1.59 4.26 -6.19
N ILE A 32 2.10 3.08 -5.81
CA ILE A 32 2.47 2.01 -6.76
C ILE A 32 1.24 1.47 -7.49
N GLU A 33 0.15 1.18 -6.77
CA GLU A 33 -1.10 0.69 -7.37
C GLU A 33 -1.67 1.68 -8.38
N VAL A 34 -1.72 2.98 -8.05
CA VAL A 34 -2.17 4.04 -8.96
C VAL A 34 -1.27 4.14 -10.20
N LYS A 35 0.05 4.02 -10.03
CA LYS A 35 1.00 4.03 -11.14
C LYS A 35 0.77 2.85 -12.08
N LEU A 36 0.71 1.63 -11.53
CA LEU A 36 0.51 0.40 -12.32
C LEU A 36 -0.83 0.42 -13.07
N MET A 37 -1.90 0.89 -12.41
CA MET A 37 -3.20 1.07 -13.06
C MET A 37 -3.09 1.92 -14.33
N ARG A 38 -2.43 3.07 -14.24
CA ARG A 38 -2.25 3.99 -15.37
C ARG A 38 -1.39 3.36 -16.47
N GLU A 39 -0.30 2.69 -16.10
CA GLU A 39 0.59 2.02 -17.05
C GLU A 39 -0.15 0.93 -17.84
N TYR A 40 -0.96 0.11 -17.18
CA TYR A 40 -1.74 -0.94 -17.83
C TYR A 40 -2.83 -0.38 -18.75
N LEU A 41 -3.52 0.69 -18.36
CA LEU A 41 -4.49 1.36 -19.23
C LEU A 41 -3.83 1.91 -20.51
N ILE A 42 -2.71 2.61 -20.36
CA ILE A 42 -1.93 3.14 -21.49
C ILE A 42 -1.44 2.01 -22.40
N ALA A 43 -0.96 0.91 -21.83
CA ALA A 43 -0.51 -0.25 -22.60
C ALA A 43 -1.68 -0.93 -23.33
N ALA A 44 -2.83 -1.10 -22.67
CA ALA A 44 -4.04 -1.69 -23.27
C ALA A 44 -4.55 -0.87 -24.46
N ASP A 45 -4.44 0.46 -24.40
CA ASP A 45 -4.85 1.35 -25.50
C ASP A 45 -3.92 1.27 -26.71
N ARG A 46 -2.65 0.95 -26.50
CA ARG A 46 -1.63 0.82 -27.56
C ARG A 46 -1.58 -0.56 -28.22
N ILE A 47 -2.22 -1.56 -27.63
CA ILE A 47 -2.29 -2.90 -28.20
C ILE A 47 -3.49 -2.99 -29.15
N HIS A 48 -3.19 -3.19 -30.43
CA HIS A 48 -4.21 -3.33 -31.48
C HIS A 48 -4.34 -4.79 -31.96
N ASP A 49 -3.25 -5.56 -31.89
CA ASP A 49 -3.16 -6.87 -32.58
C ASP A 49 -3.34 -8.06 -31.63
N ASN A 50 -3.59 -7.80 -30.35
CA ASN A 50 -3.75 -8.82 -29.32
C ASN A 50 -4.90 -8.46 -28.36
N PRO A 51 -6.16 -8.79 -28.74
CA PRO A 51 -7.34 -8.43 -27.94
C PRO A 51 -7.35 -9.12 -26.57
N GLU A 52 -6.76 -10.31 -26.46
CA GLU A 52 -6.68 -11.05 -25.20
C GLU A 52 -5.74 -10.36 -24.19
N LEU A 53 -4.55 -9.95 -24.64
CA LEU A 53 -3.62 -9.20 -23.78
C LEU A 53 -4.18 -7.83 -23.39
N LYS A 54 -4.86 -7.15 -24.32
CA LYS A 54 -5.57 -5.89 -24.04
C LYS A 54 -6.56 -6.06 -22.90
N GLU A 55 -7.37 -7.12 -22.94
CA GLU A 55 -8.34 -7.40 -21.89
C GLU A 55 -7.67 -7.74 -20.55
N ARG A 56 -6.61 -8.54 -20.57
CA ARG A 56 -5.84 -8.86 -19.35
C ARG A 56 -5.26 -7.60 -18.69
N LEU A 57 -4.74 -6.66 -19.47
CA LEU A 57 -4.21 -5.39 -18.96
C LEU A 57 -5.32 -4.53 -18.32
N LYS A 58 -6.51 -4.48 -18.92
CA LYS A 58 -7.67 -3.81 -18.31
C LYS A 58 -8.05 -4.46 -16.98
N ASN A 59 -8.10 -5.79 -16.94
CA ASN A 59 -8.39 -6.53 -15.71
C ASN A 59 -7.34 -6.27 -14.61
N PHE A 60 -6.07 -6.13 -14.97
CA PHE A 60 -5.04 -5.72 -14.02
C PHE A 60 -5.31 -4.31 -13.49
N ALA A 61 -5.59 -3.34 -14.36
CA ALA A 61 -5.92 -1.97 -13.97
C ALA A 61 -7.14 -1.90 -13.05
N GLU A 62 -8.21 -2.66 -13.33
CA GLU A 62 -9.38 -2.76 -12.44
C GLU A 62 -9.01 -3.35 -11.07
N GLY A 63 -8.13 -4.35 -11.05
CA GLY A 63 -7.58 -4.90 -9.81
C GLY A 63 -6.78 -3.87 -9.01
N ASN A 64 -5.96 -3.06 -9.68
CA ASN A 64 -5.23 -1.95 -9.05
C ASN A 64 -6.20 -0.89 -8.49
N ALA A 65 -7.28 -0.56 -9.20
CA ALA A 65 -8.29 0.38 -8.72
C ALA A 65 -8.94 -0.09 -7.41
N LYS A 66 -9.36 -1.36 -7.35
CA LYS A 66 -9.94 -1.95 -6.13
C LYS A 66 -8.96 -1.91 -4.94
N ARG A 67 -7.68 -2.23 -5.18
CA ARG A 67 -6.66 -2.18 -4.12
C ARG A 67 -6.35 -0.74 -3.69
N THR A 68 -6.38 0.21 -4.62
CA THR A 68 -6.23 1.64 -4.33
C THR A 68 -7.32 2.11 -3.36
N ASP A 69 -8.58 1.76 -3.61
CA ASP A 69 -9.71 2.10 -2.73
C ASP A 69 -9.54 1.49 -1.34
N GLN A 70 -9.17 0.20 -1.28
CA GLN A 70 -8.90 -0.51 -0.02
C GLN A 70 -7.77 0.15 0.77
N LEU A 71 -6.68 0.55 0.11
CA LEU A 71 -5.54 1.22 0.75
C LEU A 71 -5.93 2.63 1.24
N LEU A 72 -6.76 3.36 0.51
CA LEU A 72 -7.29 4.65 0.97
C LEU A 72 -8.17 4.49 2.21
N ASP A 73 -8.99 3.45 2.25
CA ASP A 73 -9.81 3.14 3.42
C ASP A 73 -8.94 2.79 4.64
N GLU A 74 -7.89 1.98 4.46
CA GLU A 74 -6.96 1.69 5.56
C GLU A 74 -6.16 2.92 6.00
N LEU A 75 -5.69 3.74 5.07
CA LEU A 75 -4.94 4.97 5.40
C LEU A 75 -5.73 5.94 6.29
N LYS A 76 -7.06 5.97 6.19
CA LYS A 76 -7.93 6.77 7.08
C LYS A 76 -7.81 6.35 8.56
N ASN A 77 -7.43 5.10 8.83
CA ASN A 77 -7.21 4.59 10.18
C ASN A 77 -5.87 5.07 10.79
N TYR A 78 -5.00 5.71 9.99
CA TYR A 78 -3.67 6.19 10.38
C TYR A 78 -3.49 7.71 10.17
N GLN A 79 -4.59 8.47 10.04
CA GLN A 79 -4.59 9.93 9.85
C GLN A 79 -4.46 10.72 11.15
#